data_AF-A0A151K1M8-F1
#
_entry.id   AF-A0A151K1M8-F1
#
_cell.length_a   1.000
_cell.length_b   1.000
_cell.length_c   1.000
_cell.angle_alpha   90.00
_cell.angle_beta   90.00
_cell.angle_gamma   90.00
#
_symmetry.space_group_name_H-M   'P 1'
#
loop_
_entity.id
_entity.type
_entity.pdbx_description
1 polymer ?
#
loop_
_entity_poly.entity_id
_entity_poly.type
_entity_poly.pdbx_seq_one_letter_code
_entity_poly.pdbx_strand_id
1 'polypeptide(L)'
;HRGQGMDIFWRDNFICPTEEDYKTMTIRSNYTLFNFAETGGLFNLAVRLMKLFSTYEEDFSSLIATLGLYIQIRDDYCNLCLSEYTENKSYCEDLTEGKFSFPIIHALRSNPDDRQIISILYKKC
;
A
#
# COMPACT_ATOMS: atom_id res chain seq x y z
N HIS A 1 1.80 3.25 12.39
CA HIS A 1 2.58 2.03 12.66
C HIS A 1 1.84 0.69 12.46
N ARG A 2 0.50 0.59 12.42
CA ARG A 2 -0.20 -0.72 12.25
C ARG A 2 -0.24 -1.27 10.81
N GLY A 3 -0.34 -0.41 9.78
CA GLY A 3 -0.37 -0.87 8.38
C GLY A 3 0.96 -1.41 7.87
N GLN A 4 2.05 -0.66 8.08
CA GLN A 4 3.42 -1.10 7.78
C GLN A 4 3.80 -2.41 8.51
N GLY A 5 3.21 -2.67 9.68
CA GLY A 5 3.47 -3.91 10.42
C GLY A 5 2.96 -5.18 9.73
N MET A 6 1.87 -5.09 8.96
CA MET A 6 1.33 -6.24 8.23
C MET A 6 2.15 -6.56 6.98
N ASP A 7 2.61 -5.53 6.25
CA ASP A 7 3.52 -5.71 5.12
C ASP A 7 4.84 -6.37 5.56
N ILE A 8 5.40 -5.90 6.68
CA ILE A 8 6.59 -6.49 7.31
C ILE A 8 6.32 -7.94 7.72
N PHE A 9 5.17 -8.22 8.35
CA PHE A 9 4.82 -9.56 8.78
C PHE A 9 4.72 -10.53 7.60
N TRP A 10 4.01 -10.15 6.52
CA TRP A 10 3.89 -10.98 5.32
C TRP A 10 5.24 -11.22 4.66
N ARG A 11 6.04 -10.18 4.49
CA ARG A 11 7.40 -10.27 3.95
C ARG A 11 8.28 -11.21 4.76
N ASP A 12 8.39 -11.00 6.07
CA ASP A 12 9.35 -11.72 6.91
C ASP A 12 8.92 -13.15 7.26
N ASN A 13 7.62 -13.45 7.16
CA ASN A 13 7.10 -14.82 7.29
C ASN A 13 6.85 -15.48 5.94
N PHE A 14 7.14 -14.79 4.84
CA PHE A 14 7.01 -15.29 3.49
C PHE A 14 5.59 -15.74 3.11
N ILE A 15 4.58 -15.08 3.69
CA ILE A 15 3.16 -15.36 3.50
C ILE A 15 2.62 -14.41 2.44
N CYS A 16 2.27 -14.94 1.26
CA CYS A 16 1.60 -14.15 0.23
C CYS A 16 0.12 -13.90 0.63
N PRO A 17 -0.30 -12.64 0.87
CA PRO A 17 -1.67 -12.32 1.23
C PRO A 17 -2.65 -12.52 0.06
N THR A 18 -3.95 -12.48 0.33
CA THR A 18 -4.95 -12.30 -0.74
C THR A 18 -4.99 -10.83 -1.19
N GLU A 19 -5.49 -10.56 -2.39
CA GLU A 19 -5.76 -9.18 -2.80
C GLU A 19 -6.74 -8.49 -1.84
N GLU A 20 -7.68 -9.24 -1.25
CA GLU A 20 -8.65 -8.71 -0.28
C GLU A 20 -7.99 -8.39 1.06
N ASP A 21 -7.05 -9.23 1.52
CA ASP A 21 -6.24 -8.95 2.72
C ASP A 21 -5.38 -7.71 2.49
N TYR A 22 -4.76 -7.57 1.32
CA TYR A 22 -4.00 -6.38 0.95
C TYR A 22 -4.88 -5.13 0.91
N LYS A 23 -6.07 -5.20 0.27
CA LYS A 23 -7.02 -4.09 0.25
C LYS A 23 -7.49 -3.73 1.66
N THR A 24 -7.81 -4.73 2.48
CA THR A 24 -8.22 -4.54 3.87
C THR A 24 -7.11 -3.95 4.71
N MET A 25 -5.86 -4.38 4.52
CA MET A 25 -4.68 -3.82 5.17
C MET A 25 -4.45 -2.38 4.72
N THR A 26 -4.54 -2.09 3.42
CA THR A 26 -4.36 -0.74 2.86
C THR A 26 -5.46 0.19 3.34
N ILE A 27 -6.71 -0.26 3.30
CA ILE A 27 -7.86 0.49 3.80
C ILE A 27 -7.73 0.66 5.31
N ARG A 28 -7.47 -0.38 6.12
CA ARG A 28 -7.25 -0.21 7.57
C ARG A 28 -6.04 0.63 7.87
N SER A 29 -4.95 0.55 7.11
CA SER A 29 -3.77 1.38 7.25
C SER A 29 -4.13 2.84 6.98
N ASN A 30 -4.93 3.12 5.96
CA ASN A 30 -5.38 4.46 5.58
C ASN A 30 -6.51 5.00 6.47
N TYR A 31 -7.42 4.14 6.96
CA TYR A 31 -8.47 4.46 7.92
C TYR A 31 -7.87 4.65 9.31
N THR A 32 -6.87 3.85 9.67
CA THR A 32 -6.08 4.04 10.89
C THR A 32 -5.14 5.22 10.70
N LEU A 33 -4.56 5.50 9.54
CA LEU A 33 -3.85 6.76 9.30
C LEU A 33 -4.83 7.94 9.34
N PHE A 34 -6.08 7.78 8.96
CA PHE A 34 -7.08 8.84 9.11
C PHE A 34 -7.48 9.02 10.59
N ASN A 35 -7.76 7.94 11.33
CA ASN A 35 -8.22 8.00 12.72
C ASN A 35 -7.09 8.05 13.79
N PHE A 36 -5.88 7.59 13.49
CA PHE A 36 -4.63 7.78 14.26
C PHE A 36 -3.79 8.98 13.75
N ALA A 37 -4.17 9.68 12.67
CA ALA A 37 -3.57 10.99 12.34
C ALA A 37 -4.07 12.12 13.25
N GLU A 38 -4.41 11.83 14.50
CA GLU A 38 -4.25 12.84 15.55
C GLU A 38 -2.79 13.32 15.67
N THR A 39 -1.82 12.65 15.00
CA THR A 39 -0.40 13.03 15.12
C THR A 39 0.44 13.09 13.83
N GLY A 40 -0.11 13.01 12.59
CA GLY A 40 0.79 13.20 11.44
C GLY A 40 0.38 12.88 9.98
N GLY A 41 -0.87 13.07 9.55
CA GLY A 41 -1.27 12.87 8.13
C GLY A 41 -1.76 14.15 7.44
N LEU A 42 -1.05 14.65 6.42
CA LEU A 42 -1.34 15.93 5.73
C LEU A 42 -2.79 16.04 5.19
N PHE A 43 -3.39 14.93 4.74
CA PHE A 43 -4.72 14.96 4.08
C PHE A 43 -5.88 15.10 5.07
N ASN A 44 -5.83 14.48 6.25
CA ASN A 44 -6.91 14.63 7.23
C ASN A 44 -6.92 16.03 7.84
N LEU A 45 -5.73 16.60 8.10
CA LEU A 45 -5.62 18.00 8.53
C LEU A 45 -6.28 18.93 7.50
N ALA A 46 -6.00 18.74 6.21
CA ALA A 46 -6.62 19.54 5.16
C ALA A 46 -8.15 19.40 5.13
N VAL A 47 -8.69 18.17 5.19
CA VAL A 47 -10.14 17.93 5.16
C VAL A 47 -10.84 18.48 6.42
N ARG A 48 -10.26 18.29 7.62
CA ARG A 48 -10.81 18.85 8.86
C ARG A 48 -10.75 20.37 8.88
N LEU A 49 -9.67 20.97 8.40
CA LEU A 49 -9.58 22.43 8.24
C LEU A 49 -10.65 22.92 7.27
N MET A 50 -10.85 22.27 6.12
CA MET A 50 -11.93 22.63 5.20
C MET A 50 -13.32 22.49 5.84
N LYS A 51 -13.56 21.43 6.64
CA LYS A 51 -14.82 21.24 7.36
C LYS A 51 -15.08 22.30 8.43
N LEU A 52 -14.05 22.76 9.14
CA LEU A 52 -14.19 23.82 10.16
C LEU A 52 -14.75 25.13 9.59
N PHE A 53 -14.59 25.36 8.28
CA PHE A 53 -15.08 26.56 7.59
C PHE A 53 -16.18 26.24 6.55
N SER A 54 -16.80 25.06 6.64
CA SER A 54 -17.84 24.61 5.70
C SER A 54 -19.11 24.20 6.45
N THR A 55 -20.26 24.36 5.82
CA THR A 55 -21.55 23.82 6.29
C THR A 55 -21.83 22.41 5.74
N TYR A 56 -20.88 21.84 5.00
CA TYR A 56 -21.02 20.56 4.33
C TYR A 56 -20.60 19.40 5.26
N GLU A 57 -21.60 18.65 5.73
CA GLU A 57 -21.42 17.62 6.76
C GLU A 57 -21.27 16.19 6.25
N GLU A 58 -21.37 15.97 4.94
CA GLU A 58 -21.29 14.61 4.37
C GLU A 58 -20.00 13.87 4.73
N ASP A 59 -20.12 12.54 4.74
CA ASP A 59 -19.02 11.64 5.07
C ASP A 59 -18.15 11.36 3.83
N PHE A 60 -16.89 11.79 3.90
CA PHE A 60 -15.89 11.53 2.87
C PHE A 60 -15.09 10.25 3.08
N SER A 61 -15.38 9.47 4.12
CA SER A 61 -14.57 8.32 4.50
C SER A 61 -14.45 7.28 3.38
N SER A 62 -15.52 7.05 2.61
CA SER A 62 -15.46 6.15 1.45
C SER A 62 -14.54 6.68 0.34
N LEU A 63 -14.64 7.98 0.01
CA LEU A 63 -13.80 8.61 -1.01
C LEU A 63 -12.32 8.54 -0.62
N ILE A 64 -12.02 8.85 0.65
CA ILE A 64 -10.67 8.83 1.19
C ILE A 64 -10.10 7.41 1.19
N ALA A 65 -10.90 6.40 1.55
CA ALA A 65 -10.49 5.01 1.49
C ALA A 65 -10.16 4.58 0.05
N THR A 66 -10.99 4.95 -0.92
CA THR A 66 -10.75 4.67 -2.35
C THR A 66 -9.48 5.37 -2.86
N LEU A 67 -9.28 6.65 -2.52
CA LEU A 67 -8.09 7.39 -2.91
C LEU A 67 -6.82 6.80 -2.29
N GLY A 68 -6.87 6.42 -1.02
CA GLY A 68 -5.74 5.77 -0.33
C GLY A 68 -5.35 4.45 -0.99
N LEU A 69 -6.33 3.62 -1.36
CA LEU A 69 -6.08 2.38 -2.10
C LEU A 69 -5.48 2.64 -3.48
N TYR A 70 -6.04 3.61 -4.22
CA TYR A 70 -5.54 4.01 -5.54
C TYR A 70 -4.07 4.48 -5.47
N ILE A 71 -3.74 5.35 -4.52
CA ILE A 71 -2.38 5.88 -4.35
C ILE A 71 -1.39 4.75 -4.05
N GLN A 72 -1.78 3.80 -3.19
CA GLN A 72 -0.90 2.67 -2.85
C GLN A 72 -0.66 1.73 -4.04
N ILE A 73 -1.73 1.32 -4.74
CA ILE A 73 -1.59 0.46 -5.94
C ILE A 73 -0.78 1.16 -7.03
N ARG A 74 -0.97 2.48 -7.19
CA ARG A 74 -0.18 3.27 -8.13
C ARG A 74 1.29 3.30 -7.73
N ASP A 75 1.63 3.52 -6.46
CA ASP A 75 3.04 3.50 -6.01
C ASP A 75 3.69 2.13 -6.26
N ASP A 76 2.99 1.04 -5.90
CA ASP A 76 3.43 -0.33 -6.14
C ASP A 76 3.66 -0.64 -7.64
N TYR A 77 2.77 -0.18 -8.51
CA TYR A 77 2.93 -0.34 -9.97
C TYR A 77 4.08 0.50 -10.51
N CYS A 78 4.16 1.78 -10.12
CA CYS A 78 5.21 2.69 -10.54
C CYS A 78 6.60 2.20 -10.12
N ASN A 79 6.73 1.56 -8.94
CA ASN A 79 7.97 0.96 -8.45
C ASN A 79 8.54 -0.09 -9.43
N LEU A 80 7.66 -0.84 -10.10
CA LEU A 80 8.06 -1.92 -11.02
C LEU A 80 8.17 -1.47 -12.48
N CYS A 81 7.36 -0.50 -12.91
CA CYS A 81 7.12 -0.25 -14.33
C CYS A 81 7.63 1.10 -14.87
N LEU A 82 7.91 2.09 -14.01
CA LEU A 82 8.25 3.44 -14.48
C LEU A 82 9.71 3.78 -14.22
N SER A 83 10.47 4.00 -15.31
CA SER A 83 11.86 4.43 -15.25
C SER A 83 12.07 5.83 -14.67
N GLU A 84 11.07 6.70 -14.72
CA GLU A 84 11.09 8.02 -14.05
C GLU A 84 11.03 7.91 -12.51
N TYR A 85 10.50 6.80 -11.98
CA TYR A 85 10.50 6.55 -10.53
C TYR A 85 11.87 6.07 -10.02
N THR A 86 12.69 5.49 -10.90
CA THR A 86 14.07 5.06 -10.60
C THR A 86 15.06 6.19 -10.36
N GLU A 87 14.75 7.42 -10.75
CA GLU A 87 15.65 8.56 -10.49
C GLU A 87 15.53 9.05 -9.04
N ASN A 88 14.41 8.76 -8.35
CA ASN A 88 14.16 9.14 -6.96
C ASN A 88 14.10 7.96 -5.98
N LYS A 89 13.92 6.72 -6.46
CA LYS A 89 13.96 5.46 -5.70
C LYS A 89 14.84 4.44 -6.44
N SER A 90 15.36 3.42 -5.76
CA SER A 90 16.17 2.38 -6.42
C SER A 90 15.33 1.50 -7.37
N TYR A 91 15.96 0.88 -8.37
CA TYR A 91 15.26 0.07 -9.38
C TYR A 91 14.57 -1.14 -8.74
N CYS A 92 13.24 -1.23 -8.89
CA CYS A 92 12.42 -2.31 -8.35
C CYS A 92 12.72 -2.60 -6.87
N GLU A 93 12.77 -1.56 -6.05
CA GLU A 93 13.04 -1.65 -4.61
C GLU A 93 12.15 -2.68 -3.91
N ASP A 94 10.86 -2.78 -4.30
CA ASP A 94 9.92 -3.75 -3.74
C ASP A 94 10.39 -5.20 -3.93
N LEU A 95 11.05 -5.52 -5.07
CA LEU A 95 11.62 -6.84 -5.32
C LEU A 95 12.83 -7.11 -4.43
N THR A 96 13.66 -6.09 -4.21
CA THR A 96 14.87 -6.19 -3.39
C THR A 96 14.52 -6.35 -1.91
N GLU A 97 13.47 -5.66 -1.46
CA GLU A 97 12.93 -5.80 -0.11
C GLU A 97 12.16 -7.12 0.08
N GLY A 98 11.76 -7.79 -1.00
CA GLY A 98 10.89 -8.98 -0.93
C GLY A 98 9.44 -8.65 -0.57
N LYS A 99 9.00 -7.42 -0.84
CA LYS A 99 7.66 -6.94 -0.52
C LYS A 99 6.61 -7.61 -1.41
N PHE A 100 5.49 -8.02 -0.81
CA PHE A 100 4.31 -8.49 -1.54
C PHE A 100 3.48 -7.29 -2.01
N SER A 101 3.96 -6.56 -3.02
CA SER A 101 3.22 -5.44 -3.63
C SER A 101 2.01 -5.94 -4.44
N PHE A 102 1.07 -5.06 -4.78
CA PHE A 102 -0.18 -5.47 -5.44
C PHE A 102 0.03 -6.27 -6.74
N PRO A 103 0.90 -5.84 -7.69
CA PRO A 103 1.18 -6.63 -8.90
C PRO A 103 1.82 -7.99 -8.61
N ILE A 104 2.66 -8.07 -7.57
CA ILE A 104 3.34 -9.31 -7.15
C ILE A 104 2.33 -10.30 -6.56
N ILE A 105 1.43 -9.83 -5.69
CA ILE A 105 0.34 -10.64 -5.14
C ILE A 105 -0.51 -11.20 -6.28
N HIS A 106 -0.92 -10.33 -7.22
CA HIS A 106 -1.73 -10.75 -8.36
C HIS A 106 -1.00 -11.83 -9.18
N ALA A 107 0.27 -11.63 -9.52
CA ALA A 107 1.04 -12.57 -10.32
C ALA A 107 1.18 -13.95 -9.63
N LEU A 108 1.50 -13.97 -8.33
CA LEU A 108 1.64 -15.20 -7.55
C LEU A 108 0.32 -15.98 -7.42
N ARG A 109 -0.82 -15.28 -7.36
CA ARG A 109 -2.14 -15.92 -7.20
C ARG A 109 -2.77 -16.32 -8.51
N SER A 110 -2.54 -15.57 -9.58
CA SER A 110 -3.04 -15.88 -10.93
C SER A 110 -2.31 -17.07 -11.55
N ASN A 111 -1.07 -17.37 -11.13
CA ASN A 111 -0.32 -18.55 -11.56
C ASN A 111 0.44 -19.22 -10.39
N PRO A 112 -0.23 -20.02 -9.54
CA PRO A 112 0.38 -20.59 -8.33
C PRO A 112 1.53 -21.58 -8.56
N ASP A 113 1.61 -22.16 -9.76
CA ASP A 113 2.66 -23.12 -10.13
C ASP A 113 3.97 -22.40 -10.50
N ASP A 114 3.91 -21.10 -10.81
CA ASP A 114 5.09 -20.30 -11.12
C ASP A 114 5.83 -19.87 -9.84
N ARG A 115 6.96 -20.55 -9.62
CA ARG A 115 7.85 -20.28 -8.48
C ARG A 115 8.95 -19.27 -8.78
N GLN A 116 9.00 -18.68 -9.96
CA GLN A 116 10.07 -17.73 -10.30
C GLN A 116 9.97 -16.47 -9.45
N ILE A 117 8.78 -15.87 -9.38
CA ILE A 117 8.54 -14.64 -8.61
C ILE A 117 8.84 -14.87 -7.13
N ILE A 118 8.35 -15.96 -6.57
CA ILE A 118 8.58 -16.26 -5.14
C ILE A 118 10.06 -16.53 -4.85
N SER A 119 10.77 -17.19 -5.79
CA SER A 119 12.21 -17.39 -5.67
C SER A 119 13.01 -16.08 -5.74
N ILE A 120 12.54 -15.08 -6.49
CA ILE A 120 13.17 -13.76 -6.54
C ILE A 120 12.99 -13.05 -5.20
N LEU A 121 11.77 -13.05 -4.64
CA LEU A 121 11.47 -12.40 -3.35
C LEU A 121 12.24 -13.02 -2.17
N TYR A 122 12.53 -14.31 -2.21
CA TYR A 122 13.25 -15.00 -1.14
C TYR A 122 14.77 -14.88 -1.23
N LYS A 123 15.31 -14.46 -2.39
CA LYS A 123 16.73 -14.14 -2.54
C LYS A 123 16.98 -12.75 -1.97
N LYS A 124 17.01 -12.63 -0.63
CA LYS A 124 17.58 -11.45 0.03
C LYS A 124 19.08 -11.42 -0.33
N CYS A 125 19.50 -10.44 -1.11
CA CYS A 125 20.92 -10.12 -1.30
C CYS A 125 21.50 -9.54 -0.01
#